data_AF-A0A938L2H3-F1
#
_entry.id   AF-A0A938L2H3-F1
#
_cell.length_a   1.000
_cell.length_b   1.000
_cell.length_c   1.000
_cell.angle_alpha   90.00
_cell.angle_beta   90.00
_cell.angle_gamma   90.00
#
_symmetry.space_group_name_H-M   'P 1'
#
loop_
_entity.id
_entity.type
_entity.pdbx_description
1 polymer ?
#
loop_
_entity_poly.entity_id
_entity_poly.type
_entity_poly.pdbx_seq_one_letter_code
_entity_poly.pdbx_strand_id
1 'polypeptide(L)'
;GRLRFPIISVNDADTKHLFDNRYGTGQSTLDGILRATNVLIAGKTVVIAGYGWCGRGFASRAKGLGAHTVVCEVDPVRALEAVMDGHRVMAMDGAAEIGDIFVTLTGCVNVLDRRHFQRMKDGAIIANSGHFNVEINLPALEEMTEAKRRVREHVDEHTLEDGRRIRLLGEGRLVNLAAAEGHPASVMDLSFSNQALAAEYMVAKQGTLRPGVYNLPKEIDREIARLKLGSMGMAFDTLSDEQAKYLASWELGTA
;
A
#
# COMPACT_ATOMS: atom_id res chain seq x y z
N GLY A 1 -21.15 21.47 10.71
CA GLY A 1 -19.82 20.83 10.68
C GLY A 1 -18.75 21.85 10.30
N ARG A 2 -17.46 21.50 10.46
CA ARG A 2 -16.33 22.37 10.06
C ARG A 2 -16.16 22.49 8.55
N LEU A 3 -16.63 21.51 7.77
CA LEU A 3 -16.57 21.52 6.31
C LEU A 3 -17.54 22.55 5.72
N ARG A 4 -17.04 23.45 4.88
CA ARG A 4 -17.79 24.62 4.34
C ARG A 4 -18.10 24.51 2.84
N PHE A 5 -17.57 23.51 2.16
CA PHE A 5 -17.72 23.29 0.71
C PHE A 5 -17.85 21.78 0.42
N PRO A 6 -18.43 21.39 -0.72
CA PRO A 6 -18.48 19.99 -1.13
C PRO A 6 -17.08 19.47 -1.48
N ILE A 7 -16.81 18.21 -1.11
CA ILE A 7 -15.60 17.47 -1.45
C ILE A 7 -16.02 16.18 -2.14
N ILE A 8 -15.33 15.81 -3.22
CA ILE A 8 -15.43 14.47 -3.80
C ILE A 8 -14.21 13.65 -3.36
N SER A 9 -14.45 12.55 -2.65
CA SER A 9 -13.44 11.56 -2.33
C SER A 9 -13.14 10.72 -3.56
N VAL A 10 -12.01 11.02 -4.20
CA VAL A 10 -11.48 10.21 -5.31
C VAL A 10 -10.68 9.00 -4.82
N ASN A 11 -10.24 9.01 -3.55
CA ASN A 11 -9.44 7.91 -3.01
C ASN A 11 -10.24 6.61 -2.91
N ASP A 12 -11.56 6.70 -2.74
CA ASP A 12 -12.44 5.55 -2.59
C ASP A 12 -12.97 5.03 -3.94
N ALA A 13 -12.63 5.67 -5.06
CA ALA A 13 -12.96 5.17 -6.40
C ALA A 13 -12.20 3.87 -6.69
N ASP A 14 -12.86 2.92 -7.34
CA ASP A 14 -12.32 1.61 -7.71
C ASP A 14 -11.07 1.78 -8.58
N THR A 15 -11.12 2.67 -9.58
CA THR A 15 -9.97 2.94 -10.44
C THR A 15 -8.80 3.63 -9.73
N LYS A 16 -9.02 4.17 -8.53
CA LYS A 16 -7.95 4.67 -7.65
C LYS A 16 -7.44 3.55 -6.77
N HIS A 17 -8.19 3.12 -5.77
CA HIS A 17 -7.64 2.29 -4.70
C HIS A 17 -7.28 0.87 -5.16
N LEU A 18 -7.97 0.29 -6.14
CA LEU A 18 -7.64 -1.04 -6.65
C LEU A 18 -6.35 -1.03 -7.49
N PHE A 19 -5.93 0.14 -8.00
CA PHE A 19 -4.81 0.24 -8.93
C PHE A 19 -3.60 0.98 -8.35
N ASP A 20 -3.79 2.20 -7.87
CA ASP A 20 -2.78 3.03 -7.22
C ASP A 20 -2.24 2.30 -5.98
N ASN A 21 -3.13 2.02 -5.02
CA ASN A 21 -2.71 1.44 -3.75
C ASN A 21 -2.19 0.00 -3.94
N ARG A 22 -2.77 -0.80 -4.82
CA ARG A 22 -2.36 -2.20 -5.01
C ARG A 22 -1.17 -2.35 -5.95
N TYR A 23 -1.27 -1.87 -7.19
CA TYR A 23 -0.23 -2.11 -8.20
C TYR A 23 0.89 -1.07 -8.12
N GLY A 24 0.54 0.21 -7.96
CA GLY A 24 1.50 1.31 -7.84
C GLY A 24 2.39 1.18 -6.62
N THR A 25 1.79 1.17 -5.43
CA THR A 25 2.56 1.04 -4.17
C THR A 25 3.34 -0.25 -4.16
N GLY A 26 2.72 -1.40 -4.43
CA GLY A 26 3.41 -2.68 -4.43
C GLY A 26 4.69 -2.71 -5.27
N GLN A 27 4.67 -2.19 -6.50
CA GLN A 27 5.85 -2.17 -7.39
C GLN A 27 6.89 -1.18 -6.87
N SER A 28 6.48 0.04 -6.57
CA SER A 28 7.37 1.14 -6.20
C SER A 28 8.03 0.94 -4.84
N THR A 29 7.35 0.30 -3.88
CA THR A 29 7.93 -0.07 -2.57
C THR A 29 9.09 -1.05 -2.77
N LEU A 30 8.90 -2.04 -3.63
CA LEU A 30 9.93 -3.04 -3.92
C LEU A 30 11.12 -2.40 -4.67
N ASP A 31 10.85 -1.52 -5.64
CA ASP A 31 11.88 -0.74 -6.34
C ASP A 31 12.72 0.08 -5.34
N GLY A 32 12.07 0.81 -4.42
CA GLY A 32 12.75 1.59 -3.39
C GLY A 32 13.67 0.75 -2.50
N ILE A 33 13.22 -0.44 -2.08
CA ILE A 33 14.05 -1.37 -1.30
C ILE A 33 15.25 -1.84 -2.11
N LEU A 34 15.04 -2.24 -3.38
CA LEU A 34 16.11 -2.75 -4.25
C LEU A 34 17.15 -1.66 -4.58
N ARG A 35 16.72 -0.44 -4.92
CA ARG A 35 17.63 0.68 -5.19
C ARG A 35 18.46 1.07 -3.97
N ALA A 36 17.81 1.17 -2.80
CA ALA A 36 18.48 1.54 -1.57
C ALA A 36 19.51 0.49 -1.12
N THR A 37 19.20 -0.80 -1.28
CA THR A 37 19.94 -1.87 -0.59
C THR A 37 20.70 -2.82 -1.50
N ASN A 38 20.32 -2.97 -2.77
CA ASN A 38 20.76 -4.04 -3.67
C ASN A 38 20.65 -5.45 -3.04
N VAL A 39 19.67 -5.65 -2.14
CA VAL A 39 19.52 -6.90 -1.40
C VAL A 39 18.87 -7.98 -2.26
N LEU A 40 19.34 -9.23 -2.15
CA LEU A 40 18.63 -10.38 -2.71
C LEU A 40 17.36 -10.67 -1.90
N ILE A 41 16.18 -10.57 -2.52
CA ILE A 41 14.88 -10.83 -1.88
C ILE A 41 14.59 -12.34 -1.77
N ALA A 42 15.04 -13.13 -2.74
CA ALA A 42 14.81 -14.57 -2.77
C ALA A 42 15.37 -15.26 -1.52
N GLY A 43 14.55 -16.11 -0.88
CA GLY A 43 14.90 -16.83 0.34
C GLY A 43 14.89 -15.98 1.63
N LYS A 44 14.64 -14.67 1.56
CA LYS A 44 14.49 -13.83 2.74
C LYS A 44 13.07 -13.90 3.33
N THR A 45 12.99 -13.75 4.64
CA THR A 45 11.71 -13.56 5.32
C THR A 45 11.31 -12.09 5.25
N VAL A 46 10.27 -11.78 4.47
CA VAL A 46 9.71 -10.44 4.34
C VAL A 46 8.46 -10.35 5.21
N VAL A 47 8.50 -9.48 6.20
CA VAL A 47 7.39 -9.19 7.11
C VAL A 47 6.61 -7.98 6.60
N ILE A 48 5.34 -8.18 6.33
CA ILE A 48 4.39 -7.20 5.82
C ILE A 48 3.44 -6.84 6.96
N ALA A 49 3.48 -5.59 7.44
CA ALA A 49 2.53 -5.12 8.44
C ALA A 49 1.35 -4.41 7.76
N GLY A 50 0.17 -5.02 7.87
CA GLY A 50 -1.06 -4.59 7.20
C GLY A 50 -1.30 -5.33 5.88
N TYR A 51 -2.54 -5.80 5.68
CA TYR A 51 -2.98 -6.52 4.48
C TYR A 51 -4.16 -5.82 3.80
N GLY A 52 -4.13 -4.48 3.83
CA GLY A 52 -4.97 -3.63 2.97
C GLY A 52 -4.51 -3.66 1.50
N TRP A 53 -4.99 -2.73 0.68
CA TRP A 53 -4.63 -2.69 -0.76
C TRP A 53 -3.13 -2.56 -1.01
N CYS A 54 -2.43 -1.68 -0.27
CA CYS A 54 -0.98 -1.56 -0.31
C CYS A 54 -0.27 -2.85 0.14
N GLY A 55 -0.74 -3.45 1.25
CA GLY A 55 -0.25 -4.72 1.78
C GLY A 55 -0.31 -5.86 0.77
N ARG A 56 -1.49 -6.11 0.18
CA ARG A 56 -1.71 -7.11 -0.88
C ARG A 56 -0.81 -6.88 -2.09
N GLY A 57 -0.69 -5.61 -2.48
CA GLY A 57 0.16 -5.15 -3.57
C GLY A 57 1.62 -5.55 -3.36
N PHE A 58 2.17 -5.21 -2.21
CA PHE A 58 3.56 -5.50 -1.85
C PHE A 58 3.81 -7.00 -1.61
N ALA A 59 2.93 -7.66 -0.85
CA ALA A 59 3.08 -9.07 -0.48
C ALA A 59 3.13 -10.00 -1.70
N SER A 60 2.25 -9.78 -2.69
CA SER A 60 2.25 -10.56 -3.94
C SER A 60 3.56 -10.45 -4.72
N ARG A 61 4.18 -9.27 -4.75
CA ARG A 61 5.46 -9.03 -5.46
C ARG A 61 6.66 -9.57 -4.70
N ALA A 62 6.69 -9.39 -3.37
CA ALA A 62 7.72 -9.99 -2.53
C ALA A 62 7.71 -11.53 -2.68
N LYS A 63 6.52 -12.15 -2.64
CA LYS A 63 6.34 -13.59 -2.90
C LYS A 63 6.77 -13.96 -4.33
N GLY A 64 6.42 -13.14 -5.33
CA GLY A 64 6.84 -13.33 -6.72
C GLY A 64 8.37 -13.27 -6.93
N LEU A 65 9.11 -12.55 -6.08
CA LEU A 65 10.58 -12.56 -6.05
C LEU A 65 11.18 -13.68 -5.18
N GLY A 66 10.38 -14.64 -4.73
CA GLY A 66 10.83 -15.80 -3.96
C GLY A 66 11.06 -15.55 -2.47
N ALA A 67 10.46 -14.50 -1.89
CA ALA A 67 10.51 -14.27 -0.45
C ALA A 67 9.60 -15.24 0.33
N HIS A 68 9.99 -15.56 1.56
CA HIS A 68 9.11 -16.13 2.57
C HIS A 68 8.31 -15.00 3.22
N THR A 69 7.05 -14.86 2.82
CA THR A 69 6.21 -13.74 3.26
C THR A 69 5.46 -14.04 4.55
N VAL A 70 5.57 -13.12 5.52
CA VAL A 70 4.83 -13.14 6.80
C VAL A 70 3.97 -11.89 6.89
N VAL A 71 2.67 -12.03 7.09
CA VAL A 71 1.72 -10.92 7.25
C VAL A 71 1.36 -10.74 8.72
N CYS A 72 1.39 -9.49 9.19
CA CYS A 72 0.86 -9.08 10.49
C CYS A 72 -0.41 -8.25 10.26
N GLU A 73 -1.56 -8.73 10.71
CA GLU A 73 -2.85 -8.04 10.57
C GLU A 73 -3.65 -8.10 11.87
N VAL A 74 -4.43 -7.05 12.10
CA VAL A 74 -5.40 -6.90 13.20
C VAL A 74 -6.82 -7.22 12.73
N ASP A 75 -7.12 -7.03 11.44
CA ASP A 75 -8.41 -7.38 10.87
C ASP A 75 -8.46 -8.89 10.56
N PRO A 76 -9.37 -9.66 11.19
CA PRO A 76 -9.41 -11.11 11.04
C PRO A 76 -9.79 -11.56 9.62
N VAL A 77 -10.58 -10.77 8.88
CA VAL A 77 -10.97 -11.10 7.50
C VAL A 77 -9.76 -10.94 6.58
N ARG A 78 -9.01 -9.85 6.73
CA ARG A 78 -7.79 -9.61 5.94
C ARG A 78 -6.67 -10.59 6.30
N ALA A 79 -6.56 -10.94 7.58
CA ALA A 79 -5.64 -11.99 8.03
C ALA A 79 -6.00 -13.35 7.41
N LEU A 80 -7.28 -13.73 7.41
CA LEU A 80 -7.74 -14.96 6.78
C LEU A 80 -7.46 -14.96 5.27
N GLU A 81 -7.73 -13.85 4.59
CA GLU A 81 -7.41 -13.68 3.16
C GLU A 81 -5.90 -13.83 2.90
N ALA A 82 -5.03 -13.25 3.73
CA ALA A 82 -3.58 -13.42 3.61
C ALA A 82 -3.15 -14.89 3.70
N VAL A 83 -3.79 -15.68 4.57
CA VAL A 83 -3.57 -17.13 4.64
C VAL A 83 -4.00 -17.81 3.35
N MET A 84 -5.17 -17.46 2.81
CA MET A 84 -5.71 -18.03 1.57
C MET A 84 -4.87 -17.66 0.34
N ASP A 85 -4.25 -16.48 0.33
CA ASP A 85 -3.27 -16.05 -0.67
C ASP A 85 -1.89 -16.74 -0.49
N GLY A 86 -1.75 -17.57 0.55
CA GLY A 86 -0.58 -18.39 0.83
C GLY A 86 0.56 -17.61 1.50
N HIS A 87 0.23 -16.65 2.37
CA HIS A 87 1.17 -15.99 3.28
C HIS A 87 1.05 -16.59 4.69
N ARG A 88 2.15 -16.62 5.44
CA ARG A 88 2.09 -16.99 6.86
C ARG A 88 1.56 -15.79 7.65
N VAL A 89 0.60 -15.97 8.54
CA VAL A 89 0.13 -14.90 9.43
C VAL A 89 0.71 -15.07 10.83
N MET A 90 1.24 -14.00 11.40
CA MET A 90 1.85 -13.98 12.74
C MET A 90 1.59 -12.64 13.44
N ALA A 91 1.68 -12.64 14.77
CA ALA A 91 1.82 -11.40 15.52
C ALA A 91 3.22 -10.80 15.30
N MET A 92 3.33 -9.46 15.32
CA MET A 92 4.60 -8.76 15.04
C MET A 92 5.72 -9.17 16.01
N ASP A 93 5.41 -9.45 17.28
CA ASP A 93 6.41 -9.89 18.25
C ASP A 93 7.14 -11.17 17.81
N GLY A 94 6.42 -12.14 17.23
CA GLY A 94 7.02 -13.37 16.70
C GLY A 94 7.62 -13.18 15.30
N ALA A 95 7.02 -12.31 14.47
CA ALA A 95 7.57 -12.00 13.16
C ALA A 95 8.92 -11.25 13.25
N ALA A 96 9.09 -10.42 14.28
CA ALA A 96 10.33 -9.68 14.55
C ALA A 96 11.55 -10.58 14.73
N GLU A 97 11.37 -11.76 15.32
CA GLU A 97 12.46 -12.72 15.57
C GLU A 97 12.95 -13.40 14.29
N ILE A 98 12.09 -13.54 13.27
CA ILE A 98 12.38 -14.30 12.05
C ILE A 98 12.53 -13.43 10.80
N GLY A 99 12.10 -12.17 10.83
CA GLY A 99 12.13 -11.28 9.67
C GLY A 99 13.53 -10.80 9.32
N ASP A 100 13.78 -10.67 8.01
CA ASP A 100 14.98 -10.06 7.46
C ASP A 100 14.67 -8.66 6.89
N ILE A 101 13.46 -8.47 6.35
CA ILE A 101 12.97 -7.20 5.80
C ILE A 101 11.56 -6.94 6.36
N PHE A 102 11.33 -5.75 6.89
CA PHE A 102 10.04 -5.34 7.46
C PHE A 102 9.50 -4.14 6.69
N VAL A 103 8.24 -4.21 6.28
CA VAL A 103 7.57 -3.12 5.57
C VAL A 103 6.23 -2.81 6.22
N THR A 104 6.05 -1.56 6.67
CA THR A 104 4.81 -1.07 7.27
C THR A 104 3.90 -0.42 6.23
N LEU A 105 2.65 -0.88 6.14
CA LEU A 105 1.64 -0.51 5.14
C LEU A 105 0.24 -0.38 5.78
N THR A 106 0.17 0.08 7.03
CA THR A 106 -1.06 -0.01 7.87
C THR A 106 -1.90 1.27 7.89
N GLY A 107 -1.27 2.43 7.72
CA GLY A 107 -1.89 3.72 8.03
C GLY A 107 -1.89 4.11 9.51
N CYS A 108 -1.28 3.30 10.39
CA CYS A 108 -1.34 3.44 11.85
C CYS A 108 0.01 3.83 12.46
N VAL A 109 0.01 4.36 13.67
CA VAL A 109 1.23 4.78 14.39
C VAL A 109 1.92 3.60 15.09
N ASN A 110 3.25 3.65 15.21
CA ASN A 110 4.06 2.75 16.05
C ASN A 110 3.81 1.25 15.78
N VAL A 111 3.63 0.87 14.53
CA VAL A 111 3.51 -0.51 14.07
C VAL A 111 4.78 -1.30 14.38
N LEU A 112 5.93 -0.69 14.11
CA LEU A 112 7.24 -1.13 14.63
C LEU A 112 7.61 -0.25 15.82
N ASP A 113 7.96 -0.89 16.94
CA ASP A 113 8.13 -0.23 18.22
C ASP A 113 9.29 -0.89 18.99
N ARG A 114 9.70 -0.29 20.12
CA ARG A 114 10.81 -0.71 20.99
C ARG A 114 10.89 -2.23 21.17
N ARG A 115 9.78 -2.87 21.55
CA ARG A 115 9.73 -4.32 21.79
C ARG A 115 10.01 -5.17 20.54
N HIS A 116 9.70 -4.65 19.36
CA HIS A 116 9.96 -5.32 18.08
C HIS A 116 11.44 -5.16 17.72
N PHE A 117 12.01 -3.96 17.85
CA PHE A 117 13.43 -3.71 17.58
C PHE A 117 14.35 -4.58 18.46
N GLN A 118 13.98 -4.78 19.73
CA GLN A 118 14.69 -5.68 20.64
C GLN A 118 14.72 -7.14 20.19
N ARG A 119 13.81 -7.56 19.30
CA ARG A 119 13.70 -8.95 18.81
C ARG A 119 14.28 -9.13 17.41
N MET A 120 14.54 -8.05 16.68
CA MET A 120 15.05 -8.12 15.31
C MET A 120 16.46 -8.72 15.24
N LYS A 121 16.72 -9.45 14.15
CA LYS A 121 18.06 -9.98 13.84
C LYS A 121 19.04 -8.84 13.55
N ASP A 122 20.32 -9.10 13.74
CA ASP A 122 21.37 -8.22 13.21
C ASP A 122 21.24 -8.08 11.68
N GLY A 123 21.31 -6.84 11.21
CA GLY A 123 21.20 -6.50 9.79
C GLY A 123 19.77 -6.42 9.26
N ALA A 124 18.74 -6.51 10.12
CA ALA A 124 17.34 -6.36 9.72
C ALA A 124 17.11 -5.04 8.98
N ILE A 125 16.37 -5.09 7.88
CA ILE A 125 16.01 -3.92 7.07
C ILE A 125 14.58 -3.52 7.41
N ILE A 126 14.36 -2.26 7.77
CA ILE A 126 13.04 -1.72 8.06
C ILE A 126 12.71 -0.58 7.09
N ALA A 127 11.49 -0.59 6.56
CA ALA A 127 10.99 0.41 5.65
C ALA A 127 9.51 0.70 5.91
N ASN A 128 9.08 1.90 5.53
CA ASN A 128 7.69 2.30 5.59
C ASN A 128 7.21 2.64 4.18
N SER A 129 6.00 2.22 3.83
CA SER A 129 5.34 2.65 2.59
C SER A 129 3.85 2.98 2.82
N GLY A 130 3.47 3.17 4.08
CA GLY A 130 2.16 3.65 4.47
C GLY A 130 2.18 5.13 4.86
N HIS A 131 1.75 5.47 6.07
CA HIS A 131 1.47 6.85 6.45
C HIS A 131 2.71 7.62 6.93
N PHE A 132 3.14 8.60 6.11
CA PHE A 132 4.23 9.55 6.39
C PHE A 132 5.46 8.86 6.98
N ASN A 133 5.76 9.10 8.26
CA ASN A 133 6.88 8.51 8.99
C ASN A 133 6.48 8.05 10.40
N VAL A 134 5.20 7.79 10.63
CA VAL A 134 4.67 7.51 11.98
C VAL A 134 4.46 6.02 12.25
N GLU A 135 4.49 5.17 11.22
CA GLU A 135 4.31 3.72 11.39
C GLU A 135 5.50 3.06 12.09
N ILE A 136 6.67 3.69 12.05
CA ILE A 136 7.87 3.25 12.74
C ILE A 136 8.09 4.22 13.90
N ASN A 137 8.21 3.71 15.12
CA ASN A 137 8.54 4.53 16.29
C ASN A 137 10.02 4.95 16.23
N LEU A 138 10.32 5.96 15.41
CA LEU A 138 11.66 6.51 15.23
C LEU A 138 12.26 7.03 16.54
N PRO A 139 11.51 7.77 17.41
CA PRO A 139 12.04 8.16 18.72
C PRO A 139 12.55 6.98 19.54
N ALA A 140 11.78 5.88 19.62
CA ALA A 140 12.21 4.69 20.34
C ALA A 140 13.44 4.03 19.71
N LEU A 141 13.54 4.01 18.37
CA LEU A 141 14.72 3.49 17.69
C LEU A 141 15.96 4.34 17.97
N GLU A 142 15.84 5.66 17.91
CA GLU A 142 16.94 6.60 18.23
C GLU A 142 17.39 6.46 19.69
N GLU A 143 16.46 6.35 20.64
CA GLU A 143 16.77 6.12 22.06
C GLU A 143 17.50 4.79 22.31
N MET A 144 17.33 3.78 21.45
CA MET A 144 18.01 2.49 21.54
C MET A 144 19.34 2.46 20.76
N THR A 145 19.65 3.52 20.01
CA THR A 145 20.80 3.56 19.11
C THR A 145 22.02 4.09 19.84
N GLU A 146 23.07 3.28 19.93
CA GLU A 146 24.38 3.70 20.43
C GLU A 146 25.15 4.51 19.37
N ALA A 147 25.07 4.08 18.10
CA ALA A 147 25.74 4.74 17.00
C ALA A 147 24.91 4.69 15.71
N LYS A 148 24.85 5.82 15.00
CA LYS A 148 24.14 5.96 13.73
C LYS A 148 25.10 6.35 12.61
N ARG A 149 25.00 5.70 11.46
CA ARG A 149 25.73 6.11 10.24
C ARG A 149 24.90 5.89 8.97
N ARG A 150 25.08 6.79 8.00
CA ARG A 150 24.54 6.64 6.65
C ARG A 150 25.47 5.72 5.85
N VAL A 151 25.04 4.49 5.56
CA VAL A 151 25.89 3.49 4.85
C VAL A 151 25.73 3.56 3.33
N ARG A 152 24.57 4.02 2.86
CA ARG A 152 24.25 4.29 1.46
C ARG A 152 23.26 5.44 1.41
N GLU A 153 23.08 6.04 0.24
CA GLU A 153 21.97 6.97 0.02
C GLU A 153 20.65 6.29 0.43
N HIS A 154 19.87 6.98 1.27
CA HIS A 154 18.62 6.49 1.87
C HIS A 154 18.72 5.30 2.84
N VAL A 155 19.92 4.89 3.27
CA VAL A 155 20.10 3.79 4.25
C VAL A 155 20.86 4.27 5.48
N ASP A 156 20.14 4.46 6.58
CA ASP A 156 20.71 4.73 7.90
C ASP A 156 20.84 3.43 8.69
N GLU A 157 22.05 3.13 9.15
CA GLU A 157 22.32 2.00 10.03
C GLU A 157 22.37 2.48 11.47
N HIS A 158 21.48 1.91 12.29
CA HIS A 158 21.37 2.10 13.72
C HIS A 158 22.02 0.91 14.42
N THR A 159 23.16 1.13 15.08
CA THR A 159 23.79 0.14 15.96
C THR A 159 23.15 0.28 17.33
N LEU A 160 22.50 -0.78 17.79
CA LEU A 160 21.84 -0.84 19.10
C LEU A 160 22.89 -1.09 20.21
N GLU A 161 22.51 -0.83 21.46
CA GLU A 161 23.36 -1.03 22.65
C GLU A 161 23.96 -2.44 22.79
N ASP A 162 23.34 -3.45 22.18
CA ASP A 162 23.84 -4.84 22.18
C ASP A 162 24.69 -5.20 20.94
N GLY A 163 25.02 -4.22 20.11
CA GLY A 163 25.84 -4.35 18.92
C GLY A 163 25.11 -4.82 17.66
N ARG A 164 23.82 -5.21 17.75
CA ARG A 164 23.02 -5.51 16.55
C ARG A 164 22.75 -4.24 15.74
N ARG A 165 22.60 -4.40 14.43
CA ARG A 165 22.37 -3.30 13.50
C ARG A 165 20.98 -3.39 12.87
N ILE A 166 20.25 -2.28 12.86
CA ILE A 166 19.00 -2.12 12.13
C ILE A 166 19.23 -1.11 11.01
N ARG A 167 18.82 -1.46 9.79
CA ARG A 167 18.94 -0.60 8.61
C ARG A 167 17.58 0.03 8.30
N LEU A 168 17.47 1.33 8.57
CA LEU A 168 16.30 2.14 8.29
C LEU A 168 16.39 2.72 6.87
N LEU A 169 15.37 2.42 6.05
CA LEU A 169 15.26 2.99 4.70
C LEU A 169 14.48 4.31 4.70
N GLY A 170 14.96 5.28 3.92
CA GLY A 170 14.24 6.53 3.64
C GLY A 170 13.90 7.37 4.87
N GLU A 171 14.68 7.26 5.96
CA GLU A 171 14.43 7.94 7.24
C GLU A 171 13.05 7.63 7.83
N GLY A 172 12.51 6.43 7.54
CA GLY A 172 11.17 6.01 7.95
C GLY A 172 10.02 6.66 7.16
N ARG A 173 10.32 7.52 6.19
CA ARG A 173 9.33 8.04 5.24
C ARG A 173 8.95 6.97 4.21
N LEU A 174 8.03 7.32 3.31
CA LEU A 174 7.57 6.46 2.23
C LEU A 174 8.75 6.05 1.34
N VAL A 175 9.21 4.80 1.48
CA VAL A 175 10.41 4.26 0.80
C VAL A 175 10.30 4.31 -0.71
N ASN A 176 9.08 4.15 -1.23
CA ASN A 176 8.81 4.21 -2.66
C ASN A 176 8.99 5.62 -3.25
N LEU A 177 8.90 6.66 -2.43
CA LEU A 177 9.16 8.05 -2.83
C LEU A 177 10.55 8.53 -2.41
N ALA A 178 11.02 8.05 -1.26
CA ALA A 178 12.29 8.47 -0.69
C ALA A 178 13.49 7.82 -1.40
N ALA A 179 13.34 6.59 -1.90
CA ALA A 179 14.42 5.81 -2.51
C ALA A 179 14.08 5.29 -3.92
N ALA A 180 12.98 5.75 -4.51
CA ALA A 180 12.54 5.43 -5.87
C ALA A 180 11.69 6.58 -6.44
N GLU A 181 11.11 6.38 -7.61
CA GLU A 181 10.36 7.40 -8.38
C GLU A 181 8.86 7.43 -8.06
N GLY A 182 8.42 6.76 -7.00
CA GLY A 182 7.00 6.60 -6.68
C GLY A 182 6.27 5.71 -7.69
N HIS A 183 4.97 5.99 -7.88
CA HIS A 183 4.13 5.20 -8.77
C HIS A 183 4.46 5.47 -10.25
N PRO A 184 4.47 4.43 -11.10
CA PRO A 184 4.59 4.62 -12.54
C PRO A 184 3.49 5.53 -13.11
N ALA A 185 3.82 6.30 -14.15
CA ALA A 185 2.87 7.16 -14.84
C ALA A 185 1.60 6.42 -15.31
N SER A 186 1.75 5.15 -15.70
CA SER A 186 0.66 4.27 -16.14
C SER A 186 -0.31 3.85 -15.03
N VAL A 187 0.00 4.14 -13.77
CA VAL A 187 -0.91 3.98 -12.62
C VAL A 187 -1.46 5.35 -12.21
N MET A 188 -0.63 6.38 -12.29
CA MET A 188 -1.02 7.75 -11.96
C MET A 188 -2.04 8.35 -12.94
N ASP A 189 -2.08 7.89 -14.19
CA ASP A 189 -3.08 8.35 -15.15
C ASP A 189 -4.51 8.09 -14.66
N LEU A 190 -4.78 6.93 -14.05
CA LEU A 190 -6.06 6.65 -13.41
C LEU A 190 -6.38 7.62 -12.27
N SER A 191 -5.43 7.85 -11.36
CA SER A 191 -5.61 8.77 -10.23
C SER A 191 -5.85 10.22 -10.70
N PHE A 192 -5.16 10.67 -11.75
CA PHE A 192 -5.37 12.00 -12.32
C PHE A 192 -6.64 12.10 -13.16
N SER A 193 -7.06 11.03 -13.85
CA SER A 193 -8.37 10.96 -14.50
C SER A 193 -9.51 11.08 -13.48
N ASN A 194 -9.38 10.43 -12.32
CA ASN A 194 -10.33 10.59 -11.22
C ASN A 194 -10.43 12.05 -10.78
N GLN A 195 -9.31 12.74 -10.58
CA GLN A 195 -9.30 14.15 -10.18
C GLN A 195 -9.89 15.07 -11.27
N ALA A 196 -9.53 14.85 -12.53
CA ALA A 196 -10.01 15.66 -13.65
C ALA A 196 -11.53 15.52 -13.83
N LEU A 197 -12.05 14.28 -13.86
CA LEU A 197 -13.48 14.05 -14.05
C LEU A 197 -14.30 14.37 -12.79
N ALA A 198 -13.71 14.25 -11.59
CA ALA A 198 -14.33 14.79 -10.38
C ALA A 198 -14.50 16.31 -10.45
N ALA A 199 -13.47 17.03 -10.91
CA ALA A 199 -13.54 18.48 -11.08
C ALA A 199 -14.60 18.87 -12.13
N GLU A 200 -14.63 18.19 -13.27
CA GLU A 200 -15.66 18.37 -14.29
C GLU A 200 -17.07 18.15 -13.72
N TYR A 201 -17.27 17.06 -12.98
CA TYR A 201 -18.56 16.76 -12.34
C TYR A 201 -18.96 17.82 -11.32
N MET A 202 -18.02 18.32 -10.50
CA MET A 202 -18.31 19.39 -9.55
C MET A 202 -18.74 20.69 -10.24
N VAL A 203 -18.12 21.03 -11.37
CA VAL A 203 -18.51 22.18 -12.20
C VAL A 203 -19.90 21.96 -12.78
N ALA A 204 -20.18 20.78 -13.34
CA ALA A 204 -21.50 20.45 -13.89
C ALA A 204 -22.62 20.43 -12.83
N LYS A 205 -22.27 20.20 -11.56
CA LYS A 205 -23.19 20.18 -10.41
C LYS A 205 -23.12 21.45 -9.56
N GLN A 206 -22.53 22.53 -10.06
CA GLN A 206 -22.41 23.79 -9.33
C GLN A 206 -23.76 24.26 -8.80
N GLY A 207 -23.79 24.65 -7.52
CA GLY A 207 -25.00 25.11 -6.83
C GLY A 207 -25.93 23.99 -6.33
N THR A 208 -25.70 22.73 -6.72
CA THR A 208 -26.53 21.59 -6.27
C THR A 208 -25.90 20.80 -5.12
N LEU A 209 -24.56 20.77 -5.04
CA LEU A 209 -23.83 20.07 -3.99
C LEU A 209 -23.77 20.92 -2.72
N ARG A 210 -24.23 20.36 -1.61
CA ARG A 210 -24.13 20.98 -0.28
C ARG A 210 -22.76 20.64 0.34
N PRO A 211 -22.30 21.38 1.37
CA PRO A 211 -21.10 20.99 2.09
C PRO A 211 -21.19 19.56 2.63
N GLY A 212 -20.24 18.72 2.25
CA GLY A 212 -20.26 17.28 2.52
C GLY A 212 -19.16 16.54 1.76
N VAL A 213 -18.92 15.29 2.12
CA VAL A 213 -18.02 14.39 1.40
C VAL A 213 -18.88 13.46 0.54
N TYR A 214 -18.61 13.45 -0.76
CA TYR A 214 -19.29 12.64 -1.75
C TYR A 214 -18.31 11.63 -2.33
N ASN A 215 -18.79 10.45 -2.69
CA ASN A 215 -18.00 9.54 -3.52
C ASN A 215 -18.03 9.99 -4.96
N LEU A 216 -17.00 9.64 -5.73
CA LEU A 216 -17.06 9.78 -7.18
C LEU A 216 -18.24 8.95 -7.72
N PRO A 217 -19.10 9.51 -8.60
CA PRO A 217 -20.15 8.74 -9.25
C PRO A 217 -19.59 7.48 -9.93
N LYS A 218 -20.26 6.34 -9.74
CA LYS A 218 -19.79 5.05 -10.26
C LYS A 218 -19.69 5.03 -11.78
N GLU A 219 -20.52 5.82 -12.46
CA GLU A 219 -20.51 5.95 -13.92
C GLU A 219 -19.21 6.61 -14.40
N ILE A 220 -18.72 7.61 -13.66
CA ILE A 220 -17.45 8.27 -13.97
C ILE A 220 -16.28 7.31 -13.73
N ASP A 221 -16.30 6.58 -12.62
CA ASP A 221 -15.27 5.59 -12.29
C ASP A 221 -15.20 4.46 -13.36
N ARG A 222 -16.35 3.97 -13.82
CA ARG A 222 -16.44 3.02 -14.95
C ARG A 222 -15.93 3.60 -16.26
N GLU A 223 -16.21 4.87 -16.53
CA GLU A 223 -15.73 5.55 -17.72
C GLU A 223 -14.20 5.69 -17.71
N ILE A 224 -13.59 5.97 -16.56
CA ILE A 224 -12.13 5.98 -16.39
C ILE A 224 -11.54 4.61 -16.74
N ALA A 225 -12.14 3.52 -16.22
CA ALA A 225 -11.70 2.17 -16.54
C ALA A 225 -11.82 1.86 -18.05
N ARG A 226 -12.94 2.27 -18.67
CA ARG A 226 -13.16 2.11 -20.13
C ARG A 226 -12.10 2.84 -20.95
N LEU A 227 -11.81 4.10 -20.61
CA LEU A 227 -10.80 4.90 -21.28
C LEU A 227 -9.40 4.29 -21.12
N LYS A 228 -9.08 3.77 -19.93
CA LYS A 228 -7.82 3.08 -19.67
C LYS A 228 -7.66 1.81 -20.51
N LEU A 229 -8.69 0.96 -20.58
CA LEU A 229 -8.65 -0.23 -21.44
C LEU A 229 -8.45 0.15 -22.90
N GLY A 230 -9.14 1.19 -23.38
CA GLY A 230 -8.96 1.73 -24.72
C GLY A 230 -7.53 2.22 -24.98
N SER A 231 -6.93 2.95 -24.04
CA SER A 231 -5.54 3.43 -24.19
C SER A 231 -4.50 2.31 -24.14
N MET A 232 -4.83 1.19 -23.50
CA MET A 232 -4.04 -0.05 -23.51
C MET A 232 -4.27 -0.90 -24.76
N GLY A 233 -5.17 -0.50 -25.66
CA GLY A 233 -5.55 -1.29 -26.85
C GLY A 233 -6.32 -2.57 -26.51
N MET A 234 -6.97 -2.61 -25.34
CA MET A 234 -7.73 -3.77 -24.86
C MET A 234 -9.21 -3.62 -25.19
N ALA A 235 -9.78 -4.64 -25.84
CA ALA A 235 -11.21 -4.79 -25.97
C ALA A 235 -11.80 -5.50 -24.73
N PHE A 236 -13.08 -5.28 -24.45
CA PHE A 236 -13.81 -5.97 -23.39
C PHE A 236 -15.26 -6.19 -23.81
N ASP A 237 -15.90 -7.21 -23.25
CA ASP A 237 -17.26 -7.61 -23.60
C ASP A 237 -18.31 -6.61 -23.11
N THR A 238 -19.42 -6.52 -23.85
CA THR A 238 -20.63 -5.84 -23.43
C THR A 238 -21.75 -6.85 -23.26
N LEU A 239 -22.58 -6.67 -22.23
CA LEU A 239 -23.78 -7.49 -22.06
C LEU A 239 -24.70 -7.34 -23.27
N SER A 240 -25.22 -8.45 -23.77
CA SER A 240 -26.39 -8.45 -24.64
C SER A 240 -27.63 -7.97 -23.88
N ASP A 241 -28.66 -7.55 -24.60
CA ASP A 241 -29.94 -7.12 -24.00
C ASP A 241 -30.57 -8.22 -23.12
N GLU A 242 -30.41 -9.48 -23.53
CA GLU A 242 -30.89 -10.64 -22.76
C GLU A 242 -30.13 -10.79 -21.44
N GLN A 243 -28.79 -10.72 -21.46
CA GLN A 243 -27.97 -10.80 -20.26
C GLN A 243 -28.22 -9.64 -19.30
N ALA A 244 -28.38 -8.42 -19.83
CA ALA A 244 -28.69 -7.24 -19.03
C ALA A 244 -30.06 -7.38 -18.34
N LYS A 245 -31.08 -7.88 -19.04
CA LYS A 245 -32.40 -8.18 -18.45
C LYS A 245 -32.33 -9.27 -17.39
N TYR A 246 -31.56 -10.33 -17.64
CA TYR A 246 -31.38 -11.41 -16.68
C TYR A 246 -30.74 -10.91 -15.38
N LEU A 247 -29.64 -10.15 -15.45
CA LEU A 247 -28.95 -9.61 -14.27
C LEU A 247 -29.76 -8.54 -13.51
N ALA A 248 -30.71 -7.89 -14.17
CA ALA A 248 -31.62 -6.93 -13.52
C ALA A 248 -32.87 -7.59 -12.90
N SER A 249 -33.08 -8.89 -13.14
CA SER A 249 -34.27 -9.61 -12.70
C SER A 249 -34.01 -10.41 -11.41
N TRP A 250 -34.80 -10.12 -10.37
CA TRP A 250 -34.83 -10.87 -9.11
C TRP A 250 -35.60 -12.20 -9.23
N GLU A 251 -36.33 -12.41 -10.33
CA GLU A 251 -37.19 -13.57 -10.54
C GLU A 251 -36.44 -14.75 -11.21
N LEU A 252 -35.30 -14.49 -11.84
CA LEU A 252 -34.59 -15.47 -12.67
C LEU A 252 -33.23 -15.91 -12.10
N GLY A 253 -32.73 -15.31 -11.01
CA GLY A 253 -31.47 -15.70 -10.38
C GLY A 253 -31.30 -15.18 -8.95
N THR A 254 -30.62 -15.96 -8.10
CA THR A 254 -30.44 -15.73 -6.65
C THR A 254 -29.09 -15.10 -6.28
N ALA A 255 -28.59 -14.11 -7.01
CA ALA A 255 -27.33 -13.43 -6.67
C ALA A 255 -27.53 -11.93 -6.45
#